data_AF-A0A800ASL4-F1
#
_entry.id   AF-A0A800ASL4-F1
#
_cell.length_a   1.000
_cell.length_b   1.000
_cell.length_c   1.000
_cell.angle_alpha   90.00
_cell.angle_beta   90.00
_cell.angle_gamma   90.00
#
_symmetry.space_group_name_H-M   'P 1'
#
loop_
_entity.id
_entity.type
_entity.pdbx_description
1 polymer ?
#
loop_
_entity_poly.entity_id
_entity_poly.type
_entity_poly.pdbx_seq_one_letter_code
_entity_poly.pdbx_strand_id
1 'polypeptide(L)'
;MILSYLFAHLYGYDIIIFMQEKSLYQYFEDKEKEWEGLCLRCGTCCGLYDDPCRHLKKDTDNNQYYCEIYPARFGLRKTVKGEKFWCVPIKKIIHEHWRGDYLCVYKRLIKNNLWIKS
;
A
#
# COMPACT_ATOMS: atom_id res chain seq x y z
N MET A 1 1.64 -14.70 42.15
CA MET A 1 1.98 -16.02 42.72
C MET A 1 1.03 -17.01 42.05
N ILE A 2 1.43 -17.84 41.09
CA ILE A 2 2.43 -18.90 41.19
C ILE A 2 3.14 -19.03 39.82
N LEU A 3 4.46 -18.94 39.84
CA LEU A 3 5.35 -19.27 38.73
C LEU A 3 5.45 -20.80 38.66
N SER A 4 4.76 -21.44 37.71
CA SER A 4 5.03 -22.84 37.39
C SER A 4 6.16 -22.93 36.38
N TYR A 5 7.39 -22.90 36.90
CA TYR A 5 8.60 -23.31 36.20
C TYR A 5 8.60 -24.84 36.07
N LEU A 6 8.50 -25.37 34.84
CA LEU A 6 8.96 -26.73 34.58
C LEU A 6 10.40 -26.66 34.08
N PHE A 7 11.33 -26.93 34.99
CA PHE A 7 12.76 -27.06 34.74
C PHE A 7 13.02 -28.41 34.05
N ALA A 8 13.13 -28.41 32.72
CA ALA A 8 13.69 -29.54 31.99
C ALA A 8 15.22 -29.37 31.95
N HIS A 9 15.89 -29.94 32.95
CA HIS A 9 17.34 -29.84 33.16
C HIS A 9 18.06 -30.93 32.35
N LEU A 10 18.03 -30.88 31.02
CA LEU A 10 18.82 -31.79 30.19
C LEU A 10 19.31 -31.04 28.94
N TYR A 11 20.64 -30.87 28.86
CA TYR A 11 21.44 -30.30 27.76
C TYR A 11 21.46 -28.76 27.64
N GLY A 12 22.22 -28.10 28.52
CA GLY A 12 23.37 -27.25 28.16
C GLY A 12 23.29 -26.18 27.06
N TYR A 13 22.11 -25.72 26.64
CA TYR A 13 21.97 -24.62 25.68
C TYR A 13 20.87 -23.68 26.16
N ASP A 14 21.26 -22.64 26.90
CA ASP A 14 20.39 -21.48 27.13
C ASP A 14 20.23 -20.73 25.79
N ILE A 15 19.31 -21.19 24.95
CA ILE A 15 18.81 -20.39 23.84
C ILE A 15 17.31 -20.25 24.01
N ILE A 16 16.93 -19.22 24.76
CA ILE A 16 15.62 -18.61 24.70
C ILE A 16 15.53 -17.91 23.32
N ILE A 17 15.17 -18.63 22.25
CA ILE A 17 14.69 -17.99 21.02
C ILE A 17 13.24 -17.62 21.27
N PHE A 18 13.03 -16.46 21.89
CA PHE A 18 11.72 -15.82 21.93
C PHE A 18 11.38 -15.38 20.50
N MET A 19 10.44 -16.08 19.90
CA MET A 19 9.62 -15.75 18.72
C MET A 19 9.92 -14.39 18.06
N GLN A 20 10.72 -14.39 16.99
CA GLN A 20 10.86 -13.23 16.08
C GLN A 20 10.70 -13.65 14.61
N GLU A 21 9.62 -14.36 14.29
CA GLU A 21 9.13 -14.49 12.91
C GLU A 21 7.71 -13.93 12.84
N LYS A 22 7.58 -12.61 12.94
CA LYS A 22 6.54 -11.97 12.12
C LYS A 22 6.99 -12.25 10.69
N SER A 23 6.40 -13.26 10.05
CA SER A 23 6.98 -13.85 8.83
C SER A 23 7.22 -12.75 7.80
N LEU A 24 8.30 -12.84 7.01
CA LEU A 24 8.61 -11.90 5.93
C LEU A 24 7.39 -11.57 5.06
N TYR A 25 6.49 -12.54 4.92
CA TYR A 25 5.21 -12.42 4.26
C TYR A 25 4.25 -11.40 4.93
N GLN A 26 4.06 -11.47 6.26
CA GLN A 26 3.26 -10.51 7.01
C GLN A 26 3.79 -9.08 6.88
N TYR A 27 5.12 -8.92 6.87
CA TYR A 27 5.73 -7.61 6.62
C TYR A 27 5.34 -7.03 5.26
N PHE A 28 5.37 -7.85 4.20
CA PHE A 28 4.98 -7.40 2.87
C PHE A 28 3.50 -7.09 2.75
N GLU A 29 2.63 -7.86 3.42
CA GLU A 29 1.19 -7.58 3.46
C GLU A 29 0.88 -6.26 4.19
N ASP A 30 1.52 -6.02 5.32
CA ASP A 30 1.35 -4.79 6.09
C ASP A 30 1.80 -3.57 5.27
N LYS A 31 2.94 -3.69 4.58
CA LYS A 31 3.42 -2.63 3.69
C LYS A 31 2.50 -2.41 2.48
N GLU A 32 1.91 -3.46 1.92
CA GLU A 32 0.92 -3.32 0.86
C GLU A 32 -0.34 -2.59 1.33
N LYS A 33 -0.86 -2.95 2.51
CA LYS A 33 -2.01 -2.24 3.10
C LYS A 33 -1.68 -0.77 3.38
N GLU A 34 -0.50 -0.49 3.88
CA GLU A 34 -0.01 0.87 4.12
C GLU A 34 0.07 1.67 2.81
N TRP A 35 0.75 1.13 1.79
CA TRP A 35 0.85 1.77 0.49
C TRP A 35 -0.52 2.01 -0.11
N GLU A 36 -1.38 1.01 -0.18
CA GLU A 36 -2.72 1.17 -0.75
C GLU A 36 -3.61 2.09 0.08
N GLY A 37 -3.53 2.05 1.42
CA GLY A 37 -4.31 2.89 2.33
C GLY A 37 -4.04 4.38 2.16
N LEU A 38 -2.81 4.74 1.78
CA LEU A 38 -2.39 6.13 1.54
C LEU A 38 -2.76 6.63 0.13
N CYS A 39 -3.57 5.86 -0.63
CA CYS A 39 -3.87 6.17 -2.02
C CYS A 39 -4.91 7.27 -2.11
N LEU A 40 -4.45 8.45 -2.52
CA LEU A 40 -5.31 9.61 -2.73
C LEU A 40 -6.14 9.53 -4.04
N ARG A 41 -6.03 8.42 -4.79
CA ARG A 41 -6.83 8.02 -5.98
C ARG A 41 -6.94 9.09 -7.09
N CYS A 42 -7.75 8.87 -8.12
CA CYS A 42 -7.24 8.37 -9.40
C CYS A 42 -6.77 9.55 -10.27
N GLY A 43 -5.52 9.50 -10.71
CA GLY A 43 -4.96 10.44 -11.67
C GLY A 43 -3.49 10.12 -11.83
N THR A 44 -2.68 10.56 -10.88
CA THR A 44 -1.23 10.47 -11.10
C THR A 44 -0.64 9.07 -10.92
N CYS A 45 -0.98 8.38 -9.83
CA CYS A 45 -0.24 7.16 -9.51
C CYS A 45 -0.61 5.99 -10.41
N CYS A 46 -1.76 6.00 -11.08
CA CYS A 46 -2.08 4.98 -12.10
C CYS A 46 -1.69 5.40 -13.53
N GLY A 47 -0.88 6.45 -13.69
CA GLY A 47 -0.43 6.93 -15.00
C GLY A 47 -1.48 7.68 -15.82
N LEU A 48 -2.58 8.10 -15.19
CA LEU A 48 -3.71 8.79 -15.81
C LEU A 48 -3.73 10.28 -15.46
N TYR A 49 -2.68 10.98 -15.88
CA TYR A 49 -2.53 12.40 -15.58
C TYR A 49 -3.65 13.25 -16.21
N ASP A 50 -3.96 13.01 -17.49
CA ASP A 50 -4.83 13.87 -18.29
C ASP A 50 -6.30 13.40 -18.34
N ASP A 51 -6.56 12.11 -18.10
CA ASP A 51 -7.90 11.51 -18.22
C ASP A 51 -8.15 10.48 -17.11
N PRO A 52 -8.93 10.82 -16.05
CA PRO A 52 -9.07 9.98 -14.88
C PRO A 52 -9.87 8.70 -15.17
N CYS A 53 -9.79 7.75 -14.24
CA CYS A 53 -10.60 6.52 -14.30
C CYS A 53 -12.10 6.86 -14.25
N ARG A 54 -12.93 6.18 -15.06
CA ARG A 54 -14.39 6.35 -15.07
C ARG A 54 -15.08 6.10 -13.72
N HIS A 55 -14.41 5.33 -12.86
CA HIS A 55 -14.90 4.94 -11.54
C HIS A 55 -14.48 5.90 -10.43
N LEU A 56 -13.75 6.97 -10.76
CA LEU A 56 -13.49 8.08 -9.85
C LEU A 56 -14.78 8.88 -9.65
N LYS A 57 -15.27 8.89 -8.42
CA LYS A 57 -16.45 9.64 -7.99
C LYS A 57 -16.04 10.73 -7.01
N LYS A 58 -16.82 11.80 -7.02
CA LYS A 58 -16.71 12.88 -6.06
C LYS A 58 -17.83 12.71 -5.05
N ASP A 59 -17.47 12.69 -3.77
CA ASP A 59 -18.39 12.80 -2.65
C ASP A 59 -18.89 14.25 -2.59
N THR A 60 -20.20 14.42 -2.64
CA THR A 60 -20.87 15.73 -2.59
C THR A 60 -20.77 16.38 -1.23
N ASP A 61 -20.66 15.58 -0.17
CA ASP A 61 -20.80 16.07 1.20
C ASP A 61 -19.45 16.54 1.75
N ASN A 62 -18.40 15.75 1.47
CA ASN A 62 -17.06 16.01 1.98
C ASN A 62 -16.10 16.62 0.95
N ASN A 63 -16.56 16.83 -0.29
CA ASN A 63 -15.73 17.29 -1.42
C ASN A 63 -14.51 16.38 -1.69
N GLN A 64 -14.56 15.12 -1.24
CA GLN A 64 -13.48 14.14 -1.39
C GLN A 64 -13.70 13.30 -2.65
N TYR A 65 -12.61 12.76 -3.20
CA TYR A 65 -12.70 11.82 -4.32
C TYR A 65 -12.52 10.40 -3.82
N TYR A 66 -13.33 9.48 -4.36
CA TYR A 66 -13.22 8.05 -4.06
C TYR A 66 -13.35 7.22 -5.33
N CYS A 67 -12.92 5.97 -5.23
CA CYS A 67 -13.10 4.98 -6.30
C CYS A 67 -14.21 4.03 -5.86
N GLU A 68 -15.31 4.00 -6.60
CA GLU A 68 -16.51 3.21 -6.24
C GLU A 68 -16.24 1.70 -6.27
N ILE A 69 -15.28 1.26 -7.08
CA ILE A 69 -14.88 -0.15 -7.22
C ILE A 69 -13.60 -0.48 -6.47
N TYR A 70 -13.25 0.25 -5.41
CA TYR A 70 -11.93 0.11 -4.77
C TYR A 70 -11.49 -1.32 -4.48
N PRO A 71 -12.32 -2.20 -3.88
CA PRO A 71 -11.89 -3.57 -3.56
C PRO A 71 -11.51 -4.38 -4.79
N ALA A 72 -12.15 -4.08 -5.92
CA ALA A 72 -11.94 -4.73 -7.20
C ALA A 72 -11.33 -3.76 -8.23
N ARG A 73 -10.49 -2.80 -7.81
CA ARG A 73 -9.96 -1.75 -8.72
C ARG A 73 -8.89 -2.25 -9.67
N PHE A 74 -8.11 -3.23 -9.24
CA PHE A 74 -6.96 -3.70 -9.99
C PHE A 74 -7.38 -4.36 -11.31
N GLY A 75 -6.52 -4.28 -12.31
CA GLY A 75 -6.75 -4.83 -13.64
C GLY A 75 -7.01 -3.78 -14.71
N LEU A 76 -7.50 -4.25 -15.86
CA LEU A 76 -7.82 -3.41 -17.00
C LEU A 76 -9.02 -2.51 -16.69
N ARG A 77 -8.86 -1.20 -16.88
CA ARG A 77 -9.87 -0.18 -16.64
C ARG A 77 -9.98 0.77 -17.83
N LYS A 78 -11.00 1.61 -17.78
CA LYS A 78 -11.28 2.63 -18.79
C LYS A 78 -11.31 4.01 -18.16
N THR A 79 -10.76 4.99 -18.84
CA THR A 79 -10.85 6.40 -18.49
C THR A 79 -12.21 7.00 -18.85
N VAL A 80 -12.43 8.27 -18.56
CA VAL A 80 -13.67 8.97 -18.94
C VAL A 80 -13.79 9.12 -20.45
N LYS A 81 -12.69 9.40 -21.18
CA LYS A 81 -12.70 9.47 -22.65
C LYS A 81 -12.66 8.09 -23.33
N GLY A 82 -12.53 7.02 -22.56
CA GLY A 82 -12.62 5.63 -23.04
C GLY A 82 -11.29 4.94 -23.32
N GLU A 83 -10.15 5.58 -23.00
CA GLU A 83 -8.83 4.97 -23.10
C GLU A 83 -8.70 3.80 -22.12
N LYS A 84 -8.00 2.74 -22.53
CA LYS A 84 -7.76 1.56 -21.69
C LYS A 84 -6.44 1.72 -20.96
N PHE A 85 -6.43 1.41 -19.66
CA PHE A 85 -5.22 1.45 -18.83
C PHE A 85 -5.24 0.35 -17.77
N TRP A 86 -4.10 0.07 -17.17
CA TRP A 86 -4.00 -0.88 -16.06
C TRP A 86 -3.99 -0.15 -14.72
N CYS A 87 -5.00 -0.40 -13.89
CA CYS A 87 -4.95 -0.05 -12.48
C CYS A 87 -4.14 -1.14 -11.76
N VAL A 88 -3.05 -0.73 -11.11
CA VAL A 88 -2.06 -1.62 -10.51
C VAL A 88 -1.80 -1.26 -9.05
N PRO A 89 -1.38 -2.23 -8.22
CA PRO A 89 -0.91 -1.94 -6.88
C PRO A 89 0.28 -0.96 -6.91
N ILE A 90 0.29 0.01 -6.02
CA ILE A 90 1.32 1.05 -5.91
C ILE A 90 2.70 0.44 -5.69
N LYS A 91 2.80 -0.64 -4.89
CA LYS A 91 4.04 -1.41 -4.71
C LYS A 91 4.73 -1.74 -6.04
N LYS A 92 3.95 -2.06 -7.08
CA LYS A 92 4.48 -2.52 -8.36
C LYS A 92 5.03 -1.40 -9.23
N ILE A 93 4.61 -0.16 -8.98
CA ILE A 93 4.94 0.97 -9.86
C ILE A 93 5.71 2.06 -9.17
N ILE A 94 5.71 2.15 -7.84
CA ILE A 94 6.25 3.29 -7.10
C ILE A 94 7.73 3.61 -7.41
N HIS A 95 8.49 2.61 -7.86
CA HIS A 95 9.90 2.74 -8.26
C HIS A 95 10.12 2.94 -9.77
N GLU A 96 9.08 2.76 -10.59
CA GLU A 96 9.13 2.90 -12.06
C GLU A 96 9.00 4.36 -12.47
N HIS A 97 9.33 4.76 -13.70
CA HIS A 97 9.03 6.11 -14.22
C HIS A 97 7.82 6.08 -15.16
N TRP A 98 6.94 7.08 -15.08
CA TRP A 98 5.80 7.24 -15.98
C TRP A 98 5.43 8.72 -16.14
N ARG A 99 4.65 9.03 -17.18
CA ARG A 99 4.21 10.40 -17.45
C ARG A 99 3.41 10.95 -16.26
N GLY A 100 3.88 12.07 -15.71
CA GLY A 100 3.24 12.73 -14.58
C GLY A 100 3.62 12.18 -13.21
N ASP A 101 4.51 11.18 -13.11
CA ASP A 101 4.90 10.53 -11.85
C ASP A 101 5.34 11.48 -10.72
N TYR A 102 5.89 12.65 -11.05
CA TYR A 102 6.25 13.71 -10.11
C TYR A 102 5.05 14.27 -9.32
N LEU A 103 3.82 14.13 -9.84
CA LEU A 103 2.59 14.48 -9.13
C LEU A 103 2.07 13.31 -8.28
N CYS A 104 2.73 12.15 -8.31
CA CYS A 104 2.31 11.02 -7.52
C CYS A 104 2.71 11.28 -6.08
N VAL A 105 1.70 11.39 -5.23
CA VAL A 105 1.88 11.72 -3.82
C VAL A 105 2.85 10.75 -3.15
N TYR A 106 2.82 9.48 -3.55
CA TYR A 106 3.75 8.47 -3.05
C TYR A 106 5.21 8.79 -3.27
N LYS A 107 5.57 9.03 -4.53
CA LYS A 107 6.94 9.37 -4.91
C LYS A 107 7.41 10.65 -4.23
N ARG A 108 6.53 11.64 -4.12
CA ARG A 108 6.83 12.88 -3.41
C ARG A 108 7.11 12.64 -1.92
N LEU A 109 6.28 11.85 -1.25
CA LEU A 109 6.50 11.49 0.14
C LEU A 109 7.82 10.71 0.30
N ILE A 110 8.15 9.81 -0.65
CA ILE A 110 9.36 8.94 -0.58
C ILE A 110 10.59 9.84 -0.69
N LYS A 111 10.58 10.72 -1.68
CA LYS A 111 11.65 11.69 -1.91
C LYS A 111 11.91 12.57 -0.70
N ASN A 112 10.87 12.93 0.05
CA ASN A 112 10.97 13.81 1.21
C ASN A 112 11.35 13.09 2.52
N ASN A 113 11.59 11.78 2.51
CA ASN A 113 11.82 10.96 3.73
C ASN A 113 10.72 11.11 4.80
N LEU A 114 9.52 11.54 4.40
CA LEU A 114 8.40 11.78 5.32
C LEU A 114 7.68 10.47 5.74
N TRP A 115 8.06 9.33 5.15
CA TRP A 115 7.52 8.01 5.48
C TRP A 115 8.04 7.41 6.79
N ILE A 116 9.09 7.97 7.38
CA ILE A 116 9.77 7.37 8.54
C ILE A 116 9.13 7.84 9.87
N LYS A 117 8.09 8.68 9.85
CA LYS A 117 7.57 9.38 11.05
C LYS A 117 6.11 9.10 11.44
N SER A 118 5.40 8.22 10.74
CA SER A 118 3.97 7.93 10.99
C SER A 118 3.76 6.55 11.59
#